data_AF-A0A178GX28-F1
#
_entry.id   AF-A0A178GX28-F1
#
_cell.length_a   1.000
_cell.length_b   1.000
_cell.length_c   1.000
_cell.angle_alpha   90.00
_cell.angle_beta   90.00
_cell.angle_gamma   90.00
#
_symmetry.space_group_name_H-M   'P 1'
#
loop_
_entity.id
_entity.type
_entity.pdbx_description
1 polymer ?
#
loop_
_entity_poly.entity_id
_entity_poly.type
_entity_poly.pdbx_seq_one_letter_code
_entity_poly.pdbx_strand_id
1 'polypeptide(L)'
;MPAAYSYDLRKKAMEALDEGESRSTVAERFKIGKTTLYEWQKRRKETGDFQSKKPGSVGYNHKITDWNVFTKFAKNHSGKTQSEMAKLWGNISRQTIHRALKNIGFTRKKDLRI
;
A
#
# COMPACT_ATOMS: atom_id res chain seq x y z
N MET A 1 -5.58 -2.39 16.11
CA MET A 1 -5.02 -3.66 15.59
C MET A 1 -3.71 -3.91 16.29
N PRO A 2 -3.48 -5.08 16.91
CA PRO A 2 -2.19 -5.41 17.52
C PRO A 2 -1.08 -5.39 16.47
N ALA A 3 0.09 -4.86 16.84
CA ALA A 3 1.23 -4.77 15.95
C ALA A 3 1.81 -6.17 15.67
N ALA A 4 2.25 -6.40 14.44
CA ALA A 4 2.95 -7.63 14.09
C ALA A 4 4.34 -7.68 14.74
N TYR A 5 4.79 -8.86 15.17
CA TYR A 5 6.16 -9.08 15.62
C TYR A 5 7.17 -8.67 14.54
N SER A 6 8.31 -8.10 14.96
CA SER A 6 9.39 -7.65 14.08
C SER A 6 9.97 -8.82 13.26
N TYR A 7 10.59 -8.49 12.12
CA TYR A 7 11.19 -9.51 11.25
C TYR A 7 12.38 -10.20 11.94
N ASP A 8 13.22 -9.44 12.64
CA ASP A 8 14.38 -9.98 13.35
C ASP A 8 13.99 -10.98 14.43
N LEU A 9 12.90 -10.72 15.16
CA LEU A 9 12.40 -11.63 16.17
C LEU A 9 11.93 -12.96 15.54
N ARG A 10 11.24 -12.87 14.40
CA ARG A 10 10.81 -14.05 13.65
C ARG A 10 11.99 -14.86 13.16
N LYS A 11 12.99 -14.17 12.59
CA LYS A 11 14.21 -14.78 12.06
C LYS A 11 14.94 -15.57 13.15
N LYS A 12 15.24 -14.94 14.30
CA LYS A 12 15.90 -15.60 15.44
C LYS A 12 15.10 -16.79 15.98
N ALA A 13 13.78 -16.68 16.07
CA ALA A 13 12.95 -17.77 16.55
C ALA A 13 12.90 -18.94 15.55
N MET A 14 12.90 -18.65 14.24
CA MET A 14 12.93 -19.67 13.20
C MET A 14 14.30 -20.34 13.07
N GLU A 15 15.39 -19.60 13.26
CA GLU A 15 16.76 -20.13 13.31
C GLU A 15 16.91 -21.12 14.47
N ALA A 16 16.45 -20.77 15.67
CA ALA A 16 16.46 -21.68 16.83
C ALA A 16 15.67 -22.99 16.56
N LEU A 17 14.55 -22.90 15.82
CA LEU A 17 13.78 -24.08 15.42
C LEU A 17 14.52 -24.92 14.36
N ASP A 18 15.27 -24.29 13.46
CA ASP A 18 16.09 -24.98 12.46
C ASP A 18 17.32 -25.65 13.10
N GLU A 19 17.86 -25.07 14.19
CA GLU A 19 18.93 -25.66 15.03
C GLU A 19 18.46 -26.88 15.85
N GLY A 20 17.16 -27.19 15.82
CA GLY A 20 16.57 -28.34 16.50
C GLY A 20 16.03 -28.06 17.90
N GLU A 21 15.97 -26.80 18.33
CA GLU A 21 15.31 -26.45 19.59
C GLU A 21 13.81 -26.79 19.54
N SER A 22 13.27 -27.22 20.69
CA SER A 22 11.85 -27.51 20.78
C SER A 22 11.02 -26.21 20.69
N ARG A 23 9.82 -26.30 20.10
CA ARG A 23 8.89 -25.15 20.05
C ARG A 23 8.55 -24.59 21.43
N SER A 24 8.53 -25.43 22.45
CA SER A 24 8.28 -25.01 23.84
C SER A 24 9.41 -24.12 24.36
N THR A 25 10.65 -24.54 24.14
CA THR A 25 11.86 -23.82 24.55
C THR A 25 11.95 -22.46 23.84
N VAL A 26 11.72 -22.44 22.53
CA VAL A 26 11.74 -21.21 21.72
C VAL A 26 10.62 -20.24 22.15
N ALA A 27 9.40 -20.77 22.38
CA ALA A 27 8.27 -19.96 22.83
C ALA A 27 8.55 -19.27 24.17
N GLU A 28 9.14 -19.99 25.12
CA GLU A 28 9.48 -19.48 26.44
C GLU A 28 10.64 -18.47 26.38
N ARG A 29 11.70 -18.80 25.63
CA ARG A 29 12.89 -17.95 25.44
C ARG A 29 12.54 -16.60 24.81
N PHE A 30 11.70 -16.59 23.78
CA PHE A 30 11.32 -15.38 23.06
C PHE A 30 10.01 -14.74 23.57
N LYS A 31 9.38 -15.32 24.60
CA LYS A 31 8.09 -14.89 25.16
C LYS A 31 6.98 -14.75 24.10
N ILE A 32 6.89 -15.74 23.21
CA ILE A 32 5.92 -15.82 22.12
C ILE A 32 5.03 -17.06 22.32
N GLY A 33 3.76 -16.98 21.92
CA GLY A 33 2.87 -18.15 21.93
C GLY A 33 3.32 -19.26 20.97
N LYS A 34 3.17 -20.53 21.38
CA LYS A 34 3.50 -21.71 20.55
C LYS A 34 2.72 -21.72 19.21
N THR A 35 1.50 -21.20 19.22
CA THR A 35 0.64 -21.04 18.03
C THR A 35 1.27 -20.10 17.01
N THR A 36 1.87 -19.00 17.44
CA THR A 36 2.56 -18.04 16.57
C THR A 36 3.76 -18.68 15.86
N LEU A 37 4.56 -19.49 16.57
CA LEU A 37 5.67 -20.24 15.97
C LEU A 37 5.17 -21.24 14.92
N TYR A 38 4.07 -21.94 15.22
CA TYR A 38 3.43 -22.84 14.25
C TYR A 38 2.97 -22.09 13.00
N GLU A 39 2.36 -20.92 13.14
CA GLU A 39 1.96 -20.09 12.00
C GLU A 39 3.14 -19.62 11.14
N TRP A 40 4.29 -19.31 11.76
CA TRP A 40 5.49 -18.92 11.01
C TRP A 40 6.09 -20.10 10.26
N GLN A 41 6.15 -21.29 10.86
CA GLN A 41 6.56 -22.52 10.16
C GLN A 41 5.63 -22.86 9.00
N LYS A 42 4.31 -22.76 9.22
CA LYS A 42 3.31 -22.99 8.17
C LYS A 42 3.48 -22.00 7.02
N ARG A 43 3.66 -20.70 7.32
CA ARG A 43 3.88 -19.67 6.30
C ARG A 43 5.17 -19.90 5.51
N ARG A 44 6.27 -20.25 6.19
CA ARG A 44 7.54 -20.60 5.52
C ARG A 44 7.36 -21.74 4.53
N LYS A 45 6.54 -22.76 4.86
CA LYS A 45 6.22 -23.86 3.94
C LYS A 45 5.35 -23.43 2.75
N GLU A 46 4.40 -22.52 2.96
CA GLU A 46 3.46 -22.08 1.93
C GLU A 46 4.06 -21.03 0.98
N THR A 47 4.82 -20.05 1.50
CA THR A 47 5.29 -18.89 0.74
C THR A 47 6.82 -18.78 0.63
N GLY A 48 7.57 -19.69 1.25
CA GLY A 48 9.04 -19.62 1.32
C GLY A 48 9.59 -18.60 2.31
N ASP A 49 8.73 -17.85 3.00
CA ASP A 49 9.09 -16.76 3.92
C ASP A 49 8.13 -16.76 5.13
N PHE A 50 8.49 -16.06 6.20
CA PHE A 50 7.74 -15.96 7.45
C PHE A 50 7.40 -14.51 7.83
N GLN A 51 7.54 -13.58 6.87
CA GLN A 51 7.13 -12.18 7.02
C GLN A 51 5.67 -12.04 7.49
N SER A 52 5.37 -10.91 8.13
CA SER A 52 4.00 -10.57 8.46
C SER A 52 3.21 -10.41 7.16
N LYS A 53 1.92 -10.78 7.19
CA LYS A 53 1.02 -10.32 6.16
C LYS A 53 1.10 -8.80 6.17
N LYS A 54 1.54 -8.21 5.06
CA LYS A 54 1.44 -6.76 4.89
C LYS A 54 -0.04 -6.43 5.09
N PRO A 55 -0.40 -5.48 5.98
CA PRO A 55 -1.76 -4.98 6.00
C PRO A 55 -2.06 -4.60 4.56
N GLY A 56 -3.06 -5.25 3.96
CA GLY A 56 -3.42 -4.96 2.58
C GLY A 56 -3.55 -3.46 2.50
N SER A 57 -2.83 -2.82 1.57
CA SER A 57 -3.19 -1.46 1.23
C SER A 57 -4.59 -1.59 0.68
N VAL A 58 -5.59 -1.33 1.52
CA VAL A 58 -6.93 -1.03 1.04
C VAL A 58 -6.75 0.33 0.37
N GLY A 59 -6.16 0.29 -0.81
CA GLY A 59 -5.94 1.45 -1.63
C GLY A 59 -7.31 2.03 -1.86
N TYR A 60 -7.48 3.30 -1.51
CA TYR A 60 -8.69 4.01 -1.83
C TYR A 60 -8.87 3.92 -3.35
N ASN A 61 -10.00 3.39 -3.84
CA ASN A 61 -10.23 3.22 -5.27
C ASN A 61 -9.95 4.56 -5.98
N HIS A 62 -8.87 4.59 -6.77
CA HIS A 62 -8.46 5.81 -7.45
C HIS A 62 -9.53 6.18 -8.47
N LYS A 63 -10.05 7.41 -8.38
CA LYS A 63 -11.07 7.92 -9.31
C LYS A 63 -10.52 8.18 -10.73
N ILE A 64 -9.20 8.14 -10.90
CA ILE A 64 -8.50 8.25 -12.17
C ILE A 64 -7.53 7.07 -12.22
N THR A 65 -7.89 6.05 -12.99
CA THR A 65 -7.09 4.83 -13.22
C THR A 65 -6.32 4.92 -14.54
N ASP A 66 -6.99 5.42 -15.59
CA ASP A 66 -6.45 5.44 -16.95
C ASP A 66 -5.81 6.78 -17.32
N TRP A 67 -4.49 6.86 -17.10
CA TRP A 67 -3.71 8.08 -17.37
C TRP A 67 -3.68 8.49 -18.84
N ASN A 68 -3.77 7.55 -19.77
CA ASN A 68 -3.80 7.86 -21.21
C ASN A 68 -5.13 8.56 -21.58
N VAL A 69 -6.25 8.04 -21.08
CA VAL A 69 -7.57 8.65 -21.27
C VAL A 69 -7.62 10.02 -20.62
N PHE A 70 -7.09 10.15 -19.40
CA PHE A 70 -7.04 11.43 -18.69
C PHE A 70 -6.17 12.46 -19.42
N THR A 71 -5.05 12.05 -20.00
CA THR A 71 -4.18 12.94 -20.78
C THR A 71 -4.90 13.47 -22.02
N LYS A 72 -5.62 12.61 -22.76
CA LYS A 72 -6.43 13.04 -23.91
C LYS A 72 -7.55 14.00 -23.49
N PHE A 73 -8.24 13.67 -22.40
CA PHE A 73 -9.27 14.53 -21.81
C PHE A 73 -8.72 15.90 -21.41
N ALA A 74 -7.55 15.95 -20.77
CA ALA A 74 -6.92 17.21 -20.35
C ALA A 74 -6.54 18.09 -21.54
N LYS A 75 -6.05 17.50 -22.64
CA LYS A 75 -5.78 18.24 -23.88
C LYS A 75 -7.05 18.79 -24.52
N ASN A 76 -8.10 17.98 -24.63
CA ASN A 76 -9.37 18.37 -25.23
C ASN A 76 -10.13 19.43 -24.40
N HIS A 77 -9.90 19.49 -23.09
CA HIS A 77 -10.53 20.44 -22.18
C HIS A 77 -9.55 21.46 -21.60
N SER A 78 -8.47 21.75 -22.32
CA SER A 78 -7.42 22.70 -21.89
C SER A 78 -7.95 24.10 -21.55
N GLY A 79 -9.10 24.50 -22.10
CA GLY A 79 -9.81 25.76 -21.82
C GLY A 79 -10.70 25.76 -20.57
N LYS A 80 -11.06 24.60 -20.01
CA LYS A 80 -11.98 24.50 -18.86
C LYS A 80 -11.27 24.65 -17.51
N THR A 81 -12.00 25.15 -16.52
CA THR A 81 -11.50 25.21 -15.14
C THR A 81 -11.40 23.80 -14.55
N GLN A 82 -10.56 23.62 -13.52
CA GLN A 82 -10.43 22.34 -12.81
C GLN A 82 -11.77 21.86 -12.23
N SER A 83 -12.64 22.78 -11.81
CA SER A 83 -13.97 22.47 -11.25
C SER A 83 -14.91 21.92 -12.33
N GLU A 84 -14.86 22.48 -13.54
CA GLU A 84 -15.65 21.98 -14.68
C GLU A 84 -15.12 20.63 -15.16
N MET A 85 -13.80 20.46 -15.23
CA MET A 85 -13.17 19.18 -15.56
C MET A 85 -13.56 18.09 -14.55
N ALA A 86 -13.69 18.44 -13.26
CA ALA A 86 -14.13 17.53 -12.22
C ALA A 86 -15.56 17.01 -12.44
N LYS A 87 -16.47 17.90 -12.84
CA LYS A 87 -17.84 17.53 -13.21
C LYS A 87 -17.86 16.61 -14.43
N LEU A 88 -17.08 16.95 -15.47
CA LEU A 88 -17.05 16.23 -16.74
C LEU A 88 -16.39 14.84 -16.67
N TRP A 89 -15.39 14.66 -15.83
CA TRP A 89 -14.69 13.37 -15.73
C TRP A 89 -15.50 12.30 -14.99
N GLY A 90 -16.36 12.69 -14.06
CA GLY A 90 -17.15 11.74 -13.26
C GLY A 90 -17.55 12.30 -11.90
N ASN A 91 -17.87 13.59 -11.84
CA ASN A 91 -18.21 14.30 -10.61
C ASN A 91 -17.22 14.07 -9.46
N ILE A 92 -15.92 14.18 -9.76
CA ILE A 92 -14.85 14.00 -8.79
C ILE A 92 -14.46 15.34 -8.15
N SER A 93 -13.63 15.34 -7.10
CA SER A 93 -13.22 16.60 -6.48
C SER A 93 -12.29 17.39 -7.41
N ARG A 94 -12.39 18.73 -7.38
CA ARG A 94 -11.45 19.64 -8.05
C ARG A 94 -9.99 19.29 -7.68
N GLN A 95 -9.74 18.94 -6.42
CA GLN A 95 -8.42 18.59 -5.92
C GLN A 95 -7.87 17.30 -6.56
N THR A 96 -8.73 16.31 -6.83
CA THR A 96 -8.36 15.09 -7.56
C THR A 96 -7.91 15.43 -8.99
N ILE A 97 -8.65 16.31 -9.69
CA ILE A 97 -8.25 16.79 -11.02
C ILE A 97 -6.92 17.57 -10.94
N HIS A 98 -6.76 18.48 -9.98
CA HIS A 98 -5.52 19.24 -9.82
C HIS A 98 -4.29 18.33 -9.65
N ARG A 99 -4.38 17.33 -8.75
CA ARG A 99 -3.32 16.34 -8.54
C ARG A 99 -3.05 15.52 -9.80
N ALA A 100 -4.09 15.12 -10.51
CA ALA A 100 -3.95 14.35 -11.74
C ALA A 100 -3.31 15.17 -12.86
N LEU A 101 -3.68 16.43 -13.04
CA LEU A 101 -3.05 17.36 -13.98
C LEU A 101 -1.57 17.58 -13.65
N LYS A 102 -1.24 17.76 -12.36
CA LYS A 102 0.14 17.85 -11.89
C LYS A 102 0.93 16.56 -12.19
N ASN A 103 0.31 15.40 -12.01
CA ASN A 103 0.93 14.10 -12.27
C ASN A 103 1.29 13.89 -13.76
N ILE A 104 0.45 14.37 -14.68
CA ILE A 104 0.73 14.31 -16.13
C ILE A 104 1.54 15.51 -16.64
N GLY A 105 2.05 16.38 -15.74
CA GLY A 105 2.81 17.57 -16.12
C GLY A 105 2.00 18.65 -16.83
N PHE A 106 0.67 18.62 -16.76
CA PHE A 106 -0.20 19.59 -17.42
C PHE A 106 -0.35 20.84 -16.54
N THR A 107 0.49 21.85 -16.80
CA THR A 107 0.46 23.14 -16.09
C THR A 107 -0.15 24.23 -16.98
N ARG A 108 -0.98 25.09 -16.38
CA ARG A 108 -1.44 26.32 -17.04
C ARG A 108 -0.43 27.43 -16.75
N LYS A 109 -0.11 28.25 -17.75
CA LYS A 109 0.85 29.36 -17.66
C LYS A 109 0.41 30.51 -16.72
N LYS A 110 -0.89 30.67 -16.44
CA LYS A 110 -1.41 31.78 -15.61
C LYS A 110 -1.67 31.32 -14.17
N ASP A 111 -0.77 31.70 -13.26
CA ASP A 111 -0.96 31.64 -11.80
C ASP A 111 -1.71 32.91 -11.36
N LEU A 112 -3.02 32.98 -11.61
CA LEU A 112 -3.87 34.04 -11.06
C LEU A 112 -4.18 33.68 -9.60
N ARG A 113 -3.27 34.07 -8.71
CA ARG A 113 -3.57 34.21 -7.29
C ARG A 113 -4.33 35.52 -7.13
N ILE A 114 -5.62 35.42 -6.81
CA ILE A 114 -6.41 36.49 -6.20
C ILE A 114 -6.59 36.08 -4.74
#